data_AF-A0A1G1GQY1-F1
#
_entry.id   AF-A0A1G1GQY1-F1
#
_cell.length_a   1.000
_cell.length_b   1.000
_cell.length_c   1.000
_cell.angle_alpha   90.00
_cell.angle_beta   90.00
_cell.angle_gamma   90.00
#
_symmetry.space_group_name_H-M   'P 1'
#
loop_
_entity.id
_entity.type
_entity.pdbx_description
1 polymer ?
#
loop_
_entity_poly.entity_id
_entity_poly.type
_entity_poly.pdbx_seq_one_letter_code
_entity_poly.pdbx_strand_id
1 'polypeptide(L)'
;MNKVYAYDVSINNFRIFQSSDEWKKQMTFEGAKNYLTYYLMESIKNEFPPAIEAYQEDSYRTGVGKGFFSLIRIIFPTITFLGTLYKGTDVSKNAINFMKDYMGKVNSRYKHISDLIYNVYRHGLMHTHMPKVFEIDHKFVGWEITYNDDKHLIILKSKNTINIPISPNRFFQDLLRALEKYISDFDVPKKNVELLKNFKEGFTIMSEVFNESELFRKGCRTGVRYLKDLREKF
;
A
#
# COMPACT_ATOMS: atom_id res chain seq x y z
N MET A 1 -20.06 -14.44 -13.22
CA MET A 1 -19.90 -13.98 -11.82
C MET A 1 -18.51 -14.37 -11.38
N ASN A 2 -17.69 -13.40 -11.00
CA ASN A 2 -16.30 -13.66 -10.64
C ASN A 2 -16.24 -14.11 -9.17
N LYS A 3 -15.50 -15.19 -8.92
CA LYS A 3 -15.17 -15.62 -7.55
C LYS A 3 -14.15 -14.66 -6.96
N VAL A 4 -14.19 -14.48 -5.64
CA VAL A 4 -13.23 -13.61 -4.93
C VAL A 4 -12.62 -14.35 -3.75
N TYR A 5 -11.32 -14.18 -3.53
CA TYR A 5 -10.63 -14.61 -2.31
C TYR A 5 -10.58 -13.44 -1.35
N ALA A 6 -11.50 -13.41 -0.40
CA ALA A 6 -11.79 -12.19 0.35
C ALA A 6 -12.00 -12.46 1.84
N TYR A 7 -11.90 -11.38 2.61
CA TYR A 7 -12.13 -11.40 4.05
C TYR A 7 -13.60 -11.69 4.37
N ASP A 8 -13.83 -12.67 5.23
CA ASP A 8 -15.13 -13.07 5.76
C ASP A 8 -15.27 -12.61 7.21
N VAL A 9 -16.28 -11.77 7.45
CA VAL A 9 -16.55 -11.16 8.75
C VAL A 9 -16.99 -12.20 9.79
N SER A 10 -17.63 -13.29 9.37
CA SER A 10 -18.19 -14.31 10.27
C SER A 10 -17.14 -15.25 10.86
N ILE A 11 -16.10 -15.57 10.09
CA ILE A 11 -15.01 -16.46 10.53
C ILE A 11 -13.74 -15.71 10.89
N ASN A 12 -13.71 -14.39 10.70
CA ASN A 12 -12.52 -13.57 10.90
C ASN A 12 -11.32 -14.22 10.16
N ASN A 13 -11.48 -14.45 8.85
CA ASN A 13 -10.42 -14.99 8.00
C ASN A 13 -10.76 -14.83 6.51
N PHE A 14 -9.83 -15.15 5.62
CA PHE A 14 -10.04 -15.16 4.18
C PHE A 14 -10.59 -16.51 3.70
N ARG A 15 -11.55 -16.46 2.78
CA ARG A 15 -12.02 -17.63 2.03
C ARG A 15 -12.41 -17.26 0.61
N ILE A 16 -12.71 -18.29 -0.18
CA ILE A 16 -13.30 -18.10 -1.51
C ILE A 16 -14.82 -17.91 -1.37
N PHE A 17 -15.31 -16.84 -2.01
CA PHE A 17 -16.73 -16.59 -2.25
C PHE A 17 -17.08 -17.00 -3.67
N GLN A 18 -18.26 -17.60 -3.87
CA GLN A 18 -18.65 -18.06 -5.20
C GLN A 18 -19.09 -16.91 -6.10
N SER A 19 -19.38 -15.74 -5.53
CA SER A 19 -19.60 -14.50 -6.27
C SER A 19 -19.13 -13.28 -5.49
N SER A 20 -18.71 -12.23 -6.20
CA SER A 20 -18.45 -10.91 -5.62
C SER A 20 -19.68 -10.33 -4.91
N ASP A 21 -20.90 -10.58 -5.43
CA ASP A 21 -22.14 -10.09 -4.82
C ASP A 21 -22.44 -10.74 -3.47
N GLU A 22 -22.15 -12.03 -3.31
CA GLU A 22 -22.22 -12.73 -2.01
C GLU A 22 -21.33 -12.04 -0.99
N TRP A 23 -20.07 -11.77 -1.36
CA TRP A 23 -19.13 -11.07 -0.48
C TRP A 23 -19.57 -9.61 -0.20
N LYS A 24 -20.01 -8.87 -1.22
CA LYS A 24 -20.47 -7.48 -1.07
C LYS A 24 -21.68 -7.37 -0.13
N LYS A 25 -22.54 -8.38 -0.06
CA LYS A 25 -23.73 -8.39 0.83
C LYS A 25 -23.36 -8.47 2.31
N GLN A 26 -22.35 -9.27 2.69
CA GLN A 26 -21.93 -9.34 4.09
C GLN A 26 -21.13 -8.11 4.55
N MET A 27 -20.52 -7.37 3.61
CA MET A 27 -19.61 -6.30 3.97
C MET A 27 -20.39 -5.04 4.40
N THR A 28 -20.39 -4.76 5.69
CA THR A 28 -21.04 -3.59 6.32
C THR A 28 -20.02 -2.49 6.64
N PHE A 29 -20.48 -1.34 7.16
CA PHE A 29 -19.58 -0.30 7.68
C PHE A 29 -18.65 -0.86 8.77
N GLU A 30 -19.22 -1.59 9.73
CA GLU A 30 -18.45 -2.25 10.80
C GLU A 30 -17.55 -3.36 10.25
N GLY A 31 -18.00 -4.14 9.27
CA GLY A 31 -17.17 -5.13 8.60
C GLY A 31 -15.92 -4.53 7.94
N ALA A 32 -16.08 -3.40 7.25
CA ALA A 32 -14.98 -2.68 6.62
C ALA A 32 -14.02 -2.09 7.66
N LYS A 33 -14.55 -1.49 8.74
CA LYS A 33 -13.75 -0.99 9.87
C LYS A 33 -12.97 -2.11 10.55
N ASN A 34 -13.60 -3.27 10.79
CA ASN A 34 -12.96 -4.42 11.39
C ASN A 34 -11.83 -4.97 10.53
N TYR A 35 -12.05 -5.07 9.21
CA TYR A 35 -10.99 -5.45 8.28
C TYR A 35 -9.81 -4.47 8.32
N LEU A 36 -10.08 -3.17 8.20
CA LEU A 36 -9.04 -2.14 8.18
C LEU A 36 -8.26 -2.11 9.50
N THR A 37 -8.94 -2.26 10.64
CA THR A 37 -8.35 -2.23 11.98
C THR A 37 -7.59 -3.52 12.28
N TYR A 38 -8.26 -4.67 12.25
CA TYR A 38 -7.71 -5.90 12.81
C TYR A 38 -6.90 -6.73 11.81
N TYR A 39 -7.10 -6.55 10.51
CA TYR A 39 -6.26 -7.21 9.50
C TYR A 39 -5.20 -6.28 8.98
N LEU A 40 -5.61 -5.21 8.32
CA LEU A 40 -4.67 -4.39 7.56
C LEU A 40 -3.72 -3.63 8.50
N MET A 41 -4.25 -2.89 9.48
CA MET A 41 -3.43 -2.10 10.38
C MET A 41 -2.53 -2.98 11.26
N GLU A 42 -3.06 -4.05 11.84
CA GLU A 42 -2.27 -4.98 12.67
C GLU A 42 -1.22 -5.75 11.86
N SER A 43 -1.50 -6.16 10.61
CA SER A 43 -0.48 -6.75 9.72
C SER A 43 0.72 -5.80 9.56
N ILE A 44 0.50 -4.52 9.26
CA ILE A 44 1.60 -3.56 9.08
C ILE A 44 2.32 -3.32 10.41
N LYS A 45 1.60 -3.23 11.54
CA LYS A 45 2.19 -3.12 12.88
C LYS A 45 3.00 -4.34 13.28
N ASN A 46 2.73 -5.52 12.73
CA ASN A 46 3.49 -6.73 13.00
C ASN A 46 4.68 -6.89 12.04
N GLU A 47 4.61 -6.33 10.84
CA GLU A 47 5.67 -6.44 9.82
C GLU A 47 6.74 -5.34 9.94
N PHE A 48 6.34 -4.10 10.25
CA PHE A 48 7.25 -2.96 10.23
C PHE A 48 8.24 -2.92 11.41
N PRO A 49 7.82 -3.07 12.69
CA PRO A 49 8.72 -3.04 13.84
C PRO A 49 9.89 -4.02 13.78
N PRO A 50 9.71 -5.33 13.51
CA PRO A 50 10.85 -6.24 13.45
C PRO A 50 11.81 -5.89 12.29
N ALA A 51 11.30 -5.31 11.20
CA ALA A 51 12.14 -4.88 10.08
C ALA A 51 13.00 -3.65 10.44
N ILE A 52 12.46 -2.69 11.20
CA ILE A 52 13.24 -1.49 11.58
C ILE A 52 14.24 -1.80 12.70
N GLU A 53 13.89 -2.69 13.63
CA GLU A 53 14.80 -3.21 14.64
C GLU A 53 16.01 -3.89 13.98
N ALA A 54 15.76 -4.80 13.02
CA ALA A 54 16.83 -5.45 12.28
C ALA A 54 17.73 -4.48 11.49
N TYR A 55 17.17 -3.39 10.96
CA TYR A 55 17.96 -2.33 10.33
C TYR A 55 18.86 -1.62 11.35
N GLN A 56 18.30 -1.22 12.49
CA GLN A 56 18.98 -0.44 13.53
C GLN A 56 20.10 -1.24 14.20
N GLU A 57 19.85 -2.49 14.57
CA GLU A 57 20.83 -3.38 15.17
C GLU A 57 22.06 -3.56 14.28
N ASP A 58 21.84 -3.81 12.98
CA ASP A 58 22.95 -4.00 12.05
C ASP A 58 23.67 -2.69 11.74
N SER A 59 22.91 -1.60 11.57
CA SER A 59 23.48 -0.27 11.32
C SER A 59 24.38 0.19 12.46
N TYR A 60 24.03 -0.10 13.71
CA TYR A 60 24.88 0.18 14.87
C TYR A 60 26.20 -0.59 14.82
N ARG A 61 26.16 -1.84 14.35
CA ARG A 61 27.32 -2.74 14.33
C ARG A 61 28.25 -2.52 13.13
N THR A 62 27.71 -2.21 11.96
CA THR A 62 28.44 -2.22 10.68
C THR A 62 28.52 -0.86 10.00
N GLY A 63 27.74 0.13 10.47
CA GLY A 63 27.54 1.40 9.77
C GLY A 63 26.58 1.32 8.58
N VAL A 64 26.06 0.14 8.24
CA VAL A 64 25.10 -0.10 7.16
C VAL A 64 23.96 -0.97 7.67
N GLY A 65 22.72 -0.47 7.66
CA GLY A 65 21.59 -1.28 8.12
C GLY A 65 21.15 -2.36 7.13
N LYS A 66 20.61 -3.46 7.65
CA LYS A 66 20.02 -4.54 6.85
C LYS A 66 18.72 -4.09 6.19
N GLY A 67 18.55 -4.44 4.92
CA GLY A 67 17.29 -4.21 4.22
C GLY A 67 16.99 -2.72 4.03
N PHE A 68 17.98 -1.94 3.58
CA PHE A 68 17.88 -0.49 3.37
C PHE A 68 16.56 0.00 2.72
N PHE A 69 16.05 -0.73 1.74
CA PHE A 69 14.78 -0.40 1.05
C PHE A 69 13.55 -1.15 1.57
N SER A 70 13.72 -2.11 2.47
CA SER A 70 12.66 -3.02 2.93
C SER A 70 11.55 -2.28 3.66
N LEU A 71 11.89 -1.32 4.52
CA LEU A 71 10.90 -0.54 5.29
C LEU A 71 9.94 0.22 4.37
N ILE A 72 10.48 0.82 3.32
CA ILE A 72 9.70 1.56 2.33
C ILE A 72 8.86 0.60 1.46
N ARG A 73 9.37 -0.60 1.19
CA ARG A 73 8.65 -1.68 0.47
C ARG A 73 7.48 -2.25 1.25
N ILE A 74 7.46 -2.15 2.58
CA ILE A 74 6.31 -2.54 3.39
C ILE A 74 5.20 -1.49 3.25
N ILE A 75 5.54 -0.20 3.30
CA ILE A 75 4.57 0.91 3.37
C ILE A 75 3.84 1.16 2.04
N PHE A 76 4.55 1.21 0.90
CA PHE A 76 3.95 1.65 -0.37
C PHE A 76 2.87 0.71 -0.95
N PRO A 77 3.00 -0.63 -0.89
CA PRO A 77 1.92 -1.53 -1.28
C PRO A 77 0.64 -1.27 -0.48
N THR A 78 0.74 -1.03 0.82
CA THR A 78 -0.43 -0.66 1.65
C THR A 78 -1.06 0.64 1.19
N ILE A 79 -0.26 1.69 0.92
CA ILE A 79 -0.78 2.96 0.38
C ILE A 79 -1.50 2.75 -0.95
N THR A 80 -0.95 1.89 -1.82
CA THR A 80 -1.57 1.54 -3.11
C THR A 80 -2.93 0.91 -2.88
N PHE A 81 -2.99 -0.11 -2.02
CA PHE A 81 -4.21 -0.81 -1.68
C PHE A 81 -5.26 0.11 -1.04
N LEU A 82 -4.86 0.96 -0.09
CA LEU A 82 -5.74 1.95 0.54
C LEU A 82 -6.28 2.97 -0.47
N GLY A 83 -5.47 3.39 -1.45
CA GLY A 83 -5.94 4.21 -2.57
C GLY A 83 -7.05 3.52 -3.36
N THR A 84 -6.86 2.24 -3.68
CA THR A 84 -7.85 1.42 -4.39
C THR A 84 -9.13 1.26 -3.59
N LEU A 85 -9.05 0.99 -2.28
CA LEU A 85 -10.23 0.93 -1.40
C LEU A 85 -10.94 2.28 -1.29
N TYR A 86 -10.18 3.38 -1.19
CA TYR A 86 -10.73 4.72 -1.02
C TYR A 86 -11.51 5.22 -2.24
N LYS A 87 -11.03 4.90 -3.45
CA LYS A 87 -11.62 5.38 -4.72
C LYS A 87 -12.39 4.31 -5.50
N GLY A 88 -12.38 3.06 -5.04
CA GLY A 88 -13.09 1.94 -5.66
C GLY A 88 -12.56 1.48 -7.01
N THR A 89 -11.36 1.91 -7.40
CA THR A 89 -10.72 1.58 -8.69
C THR A 89 -9.22 1.40 -8.49
N ASP A 90 -8.59 0.49 -9.24
CA ASP A 90 -7.14 0.26 -9.15
C ASP A 90 -6.38 1.10 -10.18
N VAL A 91 -6.05 2.34 -9.79
CA VAL A 91 -5.16 3.21 -10.55
C VAL A 91 -4.17 3.90 -9.63
N SER A 92 -2.93 4.07 -10.09
CA SER A 92 -1.85 4.68 -9.29
C SER A 92 -2.18 6.08 -8.77
N LYS A 93 -3.02 6.84 -9.47
CA LYS A 93 -3.51 8.16 -9.02
C LYS A 93 -4.30 8.08 -7.71
N ASN A 94 -4.96 6.95 -7.43
CA ASN A 94 -5.77 6.81 -6.23
C ASN A 94 -4.92 6.68 -4.97
N ALA A 95 -3.75 6.06 -5.06
CA ALA A 95 -2.76 6.04 -3.99
C ALA A 95 -2.27 7.47 -3.67
N ILE A 96 -1.98 8.26 -4.72
CA ILE A 96 -1.62 9.68 -4.57
C ILE A 96 -2.75 10.46 -3.90
N ASN A 97 -4.01 10.24 -4.32
CA ASN A 97 -5.17 10.89 -3.71
C ASN A 97 -5.28 10.51 -2.23
N PHE A 98 -5.12 9.23 -1.86
CA PHE A 98 -5.12 8.81 -0.46
C PHE A 98 -4.04 9.52 0.36
N MET A 99 -2.81 9.60 -0.17
CA MET A 99 -1.73 10.34 0.50
C MET A 99 -2.06 11.82 0.65
N LYS A 100 -2.59 12.49 -0.39
CA LYS A 100 -2.98 13.91 -0.32
C LYS A 100 -4.13 14.14 0.68
N ASP A 101 -5.13 13.27 0.67
CA ASP A 101 -6.39 13.47 1.41
C ASP A 101 -6.33 12.97 2.85
N TYR A 102 -5.57 11.91 3.15
CA TYR A 102 -5.46 11.32 4.50
C TYR A 102 -4.10 11.57 5.13
N MET A 103 -3.00 11.24 4.45
CA MET A 103 -1.66 11.54 5.01
C MET A 103 -1.44 13.07 5.09
N GLY A 104 -2.00 13.84 4.15
CA GLY A 104 -2.03 15.30 4.20
C GLY A 104 -2.78 15.91 5.38
N LYS A 105 -3.70 15.17 6.02
CA LYS A 105 -4.34 15.57 7.29
C LYS A 105 -3.43 15.30 8.50
N VAL A 106 -2.42 14.46 8.36
CA VAL A 106 -1.44 14.15 9.41
C VAL A 106 -0.22 15.07 9.29
N ASN A 107 0.27 15.25 8.06
CA ASN A 107 1.41 16.10 7.74
C ASN A 107 1.10 16.84 6.43
N SER A 108 0.92 18.16 6.52
CA SER A 108 0.43 18.99 5.41
C SER A 108 1.31 18.95 4.17
N ARG A 109 2.59 18.58 4.30
CA ARG A 109 3.52 18.47 3.17
C ARG A 109 3.03 17.47 2.12
N TYR A 110 2.42 16.35 2.52
CA TYR A 110 1.89 15.35 1.57
C TYR A 110 0.91 15.96 0.57
N LYS A 111 0.14 16.99 0.94
CA LYS A 111 -0.77 17.69 0.01
C LYS A 111 -0.06 18.20 -1.24
N HIS A 112 1.23 18.54 -1.13
CA HIS A 112 2.01 19.17 -2.17
C HIS A 112 2.98 18.23 -2.89
N ILE A 113 3.43 17.15 -2.24
CA ILE A 113 4.53 16.31 -2.75
C ILE A 113 4.20 14.81 -2.87
N SER A 114 2.96 14.38 -2.59
CA SER A 114 2.58 12.96 -2.66
C SER A 114 2.75 12.33 -4.04
N ASP A 115 2.52 13.07 -5.11
CA ASP A 115 2.73 12.59 -6.48
C ASP A 115 4.20 12.31 -6.75
N LEU A 116 5.09 13.22 -6.35
CA LEU A 116 6.53 13.03 -6.43
C LEU A 116 6.94 11.79 -5.63
N ILE A 117 6.61 11.73 -4.32
CA ILE A 117 6.97 10.60 -3.44
C ILE A 117 6.53 9.26 -4.04
N TYR A 118 5.27 9.17 -4.51
CA TYR A 118 4.73 7.92 -5.02
C TYR A 118 5.37 7.49 -6.34
N ASN A 119 5.61 8.40 -7.28
CA ASN A 119 6.25 8.07 -8.56
C ASN A 119 7.71 7.64 -8.38
N VAL A 120 8.41 8.23 -7.43
CA VAL A 120 9.82 7.94 -7.19
C VAL A 120 10.00 6.55 -6.62
N TYR A 121 9.32 6.31 -5.50
CA TYR A 121 9.57 5.13 -4.71
C TYR A 121 8.66 3.99 -5.14
N ARG A 122 7.35 4.19 -5.34
CA ARG A 122 6.55 3.07 -5.83
C ARG A 122 7.02 2.69 -7.24
N HIS A 123 6.96 3.60 -8.21
CA HIS A 123 7.26 3.19 -9.60
C HIS A 123 8.73 2.86 -9.84
N GLY A 124 9.67 3.58 -9.23
CA GLY A 124 11.09 3.22 -9.31
C GLY A 124 11.44 2.01 -8.46
N LEU A 125 11.35 2.15 -7.14
CA LEU A 125 11.92 1.19 -6.21
C LEU A 125 11.22 -0.18 -6.24
N MET A 126 9.89 -0.25 -6.45
CA MET A 126 9.19 -1.55 -6.48
C MET A 126 9.48 -2.34 -7.76
N HIS A 127 9.64 -1.66 -8.90
CA HIS A 127 9.80 -2.33 -10.20
C HIS A 127 11.26 -2.52 -10.61
N THR A 128 12.16 -1.61 -10.23
CA THR A 128 13.56 -1.62 -10.71
C THR A 128 14.59 -1.63 -9.59
N HIS A 129 14.18 -1.85 -8.34
CA HIS A 129 15.06 -1.81 -7.17
C HIS A 129 15.77 -0.46 -6.94
N MET A 130 15.37 0.61 -7.63
CA MET A 130 16.05 1.91 -7.60
C MET A 130 15.03 3.06 -7.62
N PRO A 131 15.09 4.02 -6.68
CA PRO A 131 14.28 5.23 -6.75
C PRO A 131 14.57 6.04 -8.01
N LYS A 132 13.55 6.72 -8.57
CA LYS A 132 13.75 7.62 -9.71
C LYS A 132 14.24 9.00 -9.26
N VAL A 133 15.08 9.62 -10.07
CA VAL A 133 15.49 11.03 -9.92
C VAL A 133 14.85 11.81 -11.08
N PHE A 134 14.46 13.05 -10.82
CA PHE A 134 13.80 13.92 -11.81
C PHE A 134 14.61 15.19 -12.01
N GLU A 135 14.49 15.83 -13.17
CA GLU A 135 15.06 17.15 -13.42
C GLU A 135 13.92 18.17 -13.52
N ILE A 136 14.02 19.27 -12.78
CA ILE A 136 13.10 20.40 -12.82
C ILE A 136 13.95 21.68 -12.84
N ASP A 137 13.78 22.53 -13.85
CA ASP A 137 14.52 23.78 -14.00
C ASP A 137 16.03 23.63 -13.80
N HIS A 138 16.63 22.63 -14.48
CA HIS A 138 18.05 22.28 -14.37
C HIS A 138 18.54 21.83 -12.98
N LYS A 139 17.61 21.48 -12.08
CA LYS A 139 17.92 20.91 -10.76
C LYS A 139 17.48 19.46 -10.69
N PHE A 140 18.34 18.62 -10.13
CA PHE A 140 18.01 17.22 -9.87
C PHE A 140 17.22 17.10 -8.57
N VAL A 141 15.99 16.60 -8.66
CA VAL A 141 15.14 16.24 -7.53
C VAL A 141 15.43 14.79 -7.16
N GLY A 142 16.28 14.64 -6.15
CA GLY A 142 16.71 13.38 -5.57
C GLY A 142 16.01 13.07 -4.25
N TRP A 143 16.43 11.95 -3.66
CA TRP A 143 15.75 11.35 -2.51
C TRP A 143 16.77 10.81 -1.52
N GLU A 144 16.45 10.95 -0.24
CA GLU A 144 17.31 10.49 0.85
C GLU A 144 16.45 9.61 1.76
N ILE A 145 16.88 8.38 2.02
CA ILE A 145 16.33 7.63 3.16
C ILE A 145 17.14 8.07 4.38
N THR A 146 16.46 8.64 5.35
CA THR A 146 17.07 9.17 6.58
C THR A 146 16.48 8.44 7.78
N TYR A 147 17.26 8.22 8.83
CA TYR A 147 16.74 7.63 10.08
C TYR A 147 16.59 8.67 11.19
N ASN A 148 16.59 9.95 10.79
CA ASN A 148 16.23 11.07 11.64
C ASN A 148 14.78 11.50 11.29
N ASP A 149 13.85 11.25 12.20
CA ASP A 149 12.44 11.56 12.02
C ASP A 149 12.16 13.06 11.83
N ASP A 150 12.99 13.93 12.42
CA ASP A 150 12.83 15.38 12.31
C ASP A 150 13.11 15.87 10.90
N LYS A 151 13.91 15.14 10.11
CA LYS A 151 14.19 15.47 8.72
C LYS A 151 13.10 15.03 7.74
N HIS A 152 12.13 14.24 8.20
CA HIS A 152 11.10 13.65 7.33
C HIS A 152 10.35 14.74 6.54
N LEU A 153 10.46 14.66 5.21
CA LEU A 153 9.89 15.58 4.21
C LEU A 153 10.37 17.04 4.32
N ILE A 154 11.46 17.31 5.03
CA ILE A 154 12.10 18.63 5.01
C ILE A 154 12.91 18.76 3.73
N ILE A 155 12.44 19.59 2.79
CA ILE A 155 13.10 19.80 1.49
C ILE A 155 14.50 20.39 1.72
N LEU A 156 15.54 19.64 1.34
CA LEU A 156 16.93 20.07 1.39
C LEU A 156 17.34 20.59 0.02
N LYS A 157 17.84 21.82 -0.05
CA LYS A 157 18.23 22.47 -1.31
C LYS A 157 19.74 22.68 -1.33
N SER A 158 20.35 22.33 -2.45
CA SER A 158 21.74 22.66 -2.79
C SER A 158 21.78 23.46 -4.10
N LYS A 159 22.98 23.78 -4.59
CA LYS A 159 23.17 24.53 -5.84
C LYS A 159 22.43 23.89 -7.02
N ASN A 160 22.56 22.57 -7.19
CA ASN A 160 22.03 21.83 -8.34
C ASN A 160 21.07 20.69 -7.95
N THR A 161 20.83 20.47 -6.65
CA THR A 161 19.98 19.36 -6.20
C THR A 161 18.92 19.81 -5.20
N ILE A 162 17.79 19.11 -5.24
CA ILE A 162 16.72 19.18 -4.25
C ILE A 162 16.56 17.75 -3.73
N ASN A 163 16.85 17.50 -2.46
CA ASN A 163 16.64 16.20 -1.83
C ASN A 163 15.41 16.26 -0.94
N ILE A 164 14.55 15.24 -1.05
CA ILE A 164 13.39 15.05 -0.19
C ILE A 164 13.68 13.86 0.73
N PRO A 165 14.03 14.09 2.01
CA PRO A 165 14.30 13.01 2.94
C PRO A 165 13.00 12.29 3.34
N ILE A 166 13.04 10.97 3.38
CA ILE A 166 11.99 10.13 3.94
C ILE A 166 12.57 9.35 5.10
N SER A 167 12.11 9.67 6.32
CA SER A 167 12.23 8.73 7.43
C SER A 167 11.22 7.60 7.30
N PRO A 168 11.65 6.32 7.23
CA PRO A 168 10.73 5.19 7.20
C PRO A 168 9.87 5.11 8.46
N ASN A 169 10.44 5.37 9.65
CA ASN A 169 9.68 5.33 10.90
C ASN A 169 8.59 6.40 10.88
N ARG A 170 8.94 7.66 10.58
CA ARG A 170 7.94 8.72 10.50
C ARG A 170 6.91 8.47 9.41
N PHE A 171 7.30 7.89 8.28
CA PHE A 171 6.38 7.54 7.20
C PHE A 171 5.36 6.48 7.63
N PHE A 172 5.81 5.46 8.36
CA PHE A 172 4.95 4.43 8.96
C PHE A 172 3.97 5.04 9.97
N GLN A 173 4.44 5.90 10.87
CA GLN A 173 3.58 6.58 11.86
C GLN A 173 2.54 7.49 11.18
N ASP A 174 2.94 8.23 10.15
CA ASP A 174 2.03 9.08 9.38
C ASP A 174 0.98 8.22 8.62
N LEU A 175 1.34 7.04 8.13
CA LEU A 175 0.41 6.09 7.51
C LEU A 175 -0.61 5.54 8.51
N LEU A 176 -0.18 5.09 9.70
CA LEU A 176 -1.10 4.57 10.73
C LEU A 176 -2.14 5.62 11.12
N ARG A 177 -1.71 6.86 11.37
CA ARG A 177 -2.62 7.98 11.69
C ARG A 177 -3.53 8.34 10.52
N ALA A 178 -3.06 8.19 9.28
CA ALA A 178 -3.88 8.39 8.09
C ALA A 178 -4.95 7.30 7.95
N LEU A 179 -4.59 6.05 8.27
CA LEU A 179 -5.51 4.92 8.28
C LEU A 179 -6.57 5.08 9.37
N GLU A 180 -6.21 5.49 10.58
CA GLU A 180 -7.17 5.84 11.65
C GLU A 180 -8.19 6.88 11.16
N LYS A 181 -7.72 7.95 10.51
CA LYS A 181 -8.61 8.99 9.94
C LYS A 181 -9.50 8.45 8.83
N TYR A 182 -9.02 7.50 8.02
CA TYR A 182 -9.82 6.85 6.99
C TYR A 182 -10.90 5.96 7.59
N ILE A 183 -10.56 5.17 8.62
CA ILE A 183 -11.50 4.34 9.39
C ILE A 183 -12.58 5.21 10.03
N SER A 184 -12.21 6.32 10.69
CA SER A 184 -13.18 7.23 11.32
C SER A 184 -14.14 7.89 10.33
N ASP A 185 -13.77 8.04 9.06
CA ASP A 185 -14.68 8.60 8.05
C ASP A 185 -15.88 7.66 7.74
N PHE A 186 -15.81 6.37 8.11
CA PHE A 186 -16.97 5.46 8.04
C PHE A 186 -18.05 5.77 9.09
N ASP A 187 -17.72 6.52 10.14
CA ASP A 187 -18.69 6.96 11.16
C ASP A 187 -19.39 8.28 10.76
N VAL A 188 -18.97 8.90 9.65
CA VAL A 188 -19.53 10.18 9.16
C VAL A 188 -20.67 9.92 8.16
N PRO A 189 -21.95 10.25 8.48
CA PRO A 189 -23.10 9.90 7.65
C PRO A 189 -23.06 10.44 6.21
N LYS A 190 -22.38 11.57 5.98
CA LYS A 190 -22.22 12.16 4.64
C LYS A 190 -21.20 11.45 3.76
N LYS A 191 -20.33 10.60 4.34
CA LYS A 191 -19.22 9.94 3.65
C LYS A 191 -19.38 8.42 3.58
N ASN A 192 -19.94 7.83 4.62
CA ASN A 192 -19.90 6.39 4.86
C ASN A 192 -20.48 5.55 3.71
N VAL A 193 -21.60 5.96 3.10
CA VAL A 193 -22.24 5.23 1.99
C VAL A 193 -21.31 5.14 0.77
N GLU A 194 -20.70 6.26 0.38
CA GLU A 194 -19.76 6.29 -0.74
C GLU A 194 -18.48 5.52 -0.42
N LEU A 195 -17.95 5.69 0.80
CA LEU A 195 -16.76 4.97 1.24
C LEU A 195 -16.95 3.46 1.26
N LEU A 196 -18.10 2.97 1.75
CA LEU A 196 -18.39 1.53 1.74
C LEU A 196 -18.55 1.01 0.32
N LYS A 197 -19.19 1.77 -0.57
CA LYS A 197 -19.29 1.41 -1.99
C LYS A 197 -17.89 1.29 -2.59
N ASN A 198 -17.05 2.31 -2.43
CA ASN A 198 -15.69 2.33 -2.95
C ASN A 198 -14.85 1.20 -2.36
N PHE A 199 -14.95 0.96 -1.04
CA PHE A 199 -14.28 -0.14 -0.38
C PHE A 199 -14.63 -1.48 -1.03
N LYS A 200 -15.93 -1.73 -1.25
CA LYS A 200 -16.41 -2.97 -1.87
C LYS A 200 -15.87 -3.14 -3.28
N GLU A 201 -15.97 -2.12 -4.13
CA GLU A 201 -15.48 -2.19 -5.50
C GLU A 201 -13.96 -2.39 -5.55
N GLY A 202 -13.21 -1.56 -4.81
CA GLY A 202 -11.76 -1.59 -4.76
C GLY A 202 -11.22 -2.92 -4.25
N PHE A 203 -11.85 -3.48 -3.21
CA PHE A 203 -11.46 -4.79 -2.67
C PHE A 203 -11.69 -5.90 -3.71
N THR A 204 -12.84 -5.89 -4.39
CA THR A 204 -13.17 -6.94 -5.37
C THR A 204 -12.20 -6.95 -6.54
N ILE A 205 -11.73 -5.79 -7.01
CA ILE A 205 -10.71 -5.68 -8.07
C ILE A 205 -9.40 -6.37 -7.66
N MET A 206 -9.00 -6.23 -6.39
CA MET A 206 -7.73 -6.74 -5.88
C MET A 206 -7.80 -8.20 -5.39
N SER A 207 -9.00 -8.78 -5.34
CA SER A 207 -9.25 -10.12 -4.78
C SER A 207 -9.83 -11.11 -5.79
N GLU A 208 -9.78 -10.76 -7.08
CA GLU A 208 -10.26 -11.61 -8.16
C GLU A 208 -9.53 -12.95 -8.19
N VAL A 209 -10.30 -14.04 -8.26
CA VAL A 209 -9.75 -15.38 -8.49
C VAL A 209 -9.63 -15.59 -10.00
N PHE A 210 -8.39 -15.65 -10.49
CA PHE A 210 -8.14 -15.92 -11.90
C PHE A 210 -8.51 -17.36 -12.27
N ASN A 211 -9.34 -17.51 -13.29
CA ASN A 211 -9.58 -18.79 -13.94
C ASN A 211 -8.45 -19.14 -14.93
N GLU A 212 -8.45 -20.37 -15.41
CA GLU A 212 -7.40 -20.87 -16.32
C GLU A 212 -7.23 -20.00 -17.57
N SER A 213 -8.33 -19.56 -18.18
CA SER A 213 -8.27 -18.73 -19.40
C SER A 213 -7.62 -17.36 -19.14
N GLU A 214 -7.84 -16.79 -17.95
CA GLU A 214 -7.23 -15.53 -17.53
C GLU A 214 -5.74 -15.70 -17.25
N LEU A 215 -5.35 -16.80 -16.59
CA LEU A 215 -3.95 -17.16 -16.39
C LEU A 215 -3.22 -17.31 -17.72
N PHE A 216 -3.83 -17.94 -18.73
CA PHE A 216 -3.25 -18.05 -20.06
C PHE A 216 -3.10 -16.70 -20.78
N ARG A 217 -4.09 -15.81 -20.66
CA ARG A 217 -3.97 -14.43 -21.19
C ARG A 217 -2.85 -13.65 -20.53
N LYS A 218 -2.54 -13.93 -19.26
CA LYS A 218 -1.41 -13.36 -18.52
C LYS A 218 -0.06 -14.07 -18.77
N GLY A 219 -0.01 -15.04 -19.69
CA GLY A 219 1.22 -15.74 -20.06
C GLY A 219 1.60 -16.91 -19.13
N CYS A 220 0.75 -17.31 -18.18
CA CYS A 220 1.04 -18.37 -17.20
C CYS A 220 0.90 -19.80 -17.76
N ARG A 221 1.21 -20.04 -19.04
CA ARG A 221 0.96 -21.34 -19.71
C ARG A 221 1.76 -22.48 -19.10
N THR A 222 3.05 -22.27 -18.84
CA THR A 222 3.95 -23.29 -18.31
C THR A 222 3.55 -23.75 -16.91
N GLY A 223 3.20 -22.81 -16.02
CA GLY A 223 2.79 -23.13 -14.66
C GLY A 223 1.48 -23.90 -14.59
N VAL A 224 0.49 -23.51 -15.41
CA VAL A 224 -0.79 -24.23 -15.51
C VAL A 224 -0.57 -25.66 -16.00
N ARG A 225 0.26 -25.86 -17.03
CA ARG A 225 0.58 -27.19 -17.55
C ARG A 225 1.25 -28.07 -16.49
N TYR A 226 2.26 -27.54 -15.80
CA TYR A 226 2.93 -28.26 -14.71
C TYR A 226 1.96 -28.74 -13.63
N LEU A 227 1.01 -27.89 -13.20
CA LEU A 227 0.02 -28.27 -12.20
C LEU A 227 -0.97 -29.34 -12.71
N LYS A 228 -1.30 -29.33 -14.00
CA LYS A 228 -2.13 -30.38 -14.62
C LYS A 228 -1.39 -31.72 -14.68
N ASP A 229 -0.13 -31.70 -15.12
CA ASP A 229 0.71 -32.90 -15.22
C ASP A 229 0.96 -33.54 -13.83
N LEU A 230 1.00 -32.74 -12.76
CA LEU A 230 1.05 -33.26 -11.38
C LEU A 230 -0.24 -33.97 -10.99
N ARG A 231 -1.40 -33.43 -11.38
CA ARG A 231 -2.70 -33.99 -11.03
C ARG A 231 -2.99 -35.31 -11.73
N GLU A 232 -2.38 -35.55 -12.89
CA GLU A 232 -2.46 -36.83 -13.60
C GLU A 232 -1.58 -37.92 -12.99
N LYS A 233 -0.69 -37.57 -12.05
CA LYS A 233 0.23 -38.50 -11.37
C LYS A 233 -0.24 -38.95 -9.99
N PHE A 234 -1.38 -38.45 -9.50
CA PHE A 234 -2.03 -38.81 -8.25
C PHE A 234 -3.47 -39.23 -8.52
#